data_AF-A0A523Q7E3-F1
#
_entry.id   AF-A0A523Q7E3-F1
#
_cell.length_a   1.000
_cell.length_b   1.000
_cell.length_c   1.000
_cell.angle_alpha   90.00
_cell.angle_beta   90.00
_cell.angle_gamma   90.00
#
_symmetry.space_group_name_H-M   'P 1'
#
loop_
_entity.id
_entity.type
_entity.pdbx_description
1 polymer ?
#
loop_
_entity_poly.entity_id
_entity_poly.type
_entity_poly.pdbx_seq_one_letter_code
_entity_poly.pdbx_strand_id
1 'polypeptide(L)'
;MPDEASTPDAEALLAGTLALMTAWAHPSPEAKLAPEALQSLLRKKIISNLFFLQHHPLISPHLRQVASNVHGQWHAALCMQTLEDKPTSGPAPTDEQRSALH
;
A
#
# COMPACT_ATOMS: atom_id res chain seq x y z
N MET A 1 7.79 1.40 -36.24
CA MET A 1 6.42 1.33 -35.69
C MET A 1 6.58 1.31 -34.18
N PRO A 2 6.09 2.30 -33.43
CA PRO A 2 6.13 2.20 -31.98
C PRO A 2 5.19 1.05 -31.59
N ASP A 3 5.65 0.15 -30.73
CA ASP A 3 4.80 -0.87 -30.10
C ASP A 3 3.54 -0.17 -29.58
N GLU A 4 2.38 -0.56 -30.09
CA GLU A 4 1.12 -0.31 -29.39
C GLU A 4 1.32 -0.88 -27.99
N ALA A 5 1.39 -0.01 -26.98
CA ALA A 5 1.44 -0.43 -25.59
C ALA A 5 0.15 -1.21 -25.32
N SER A 6 0.21 -2.54 -25.48
CA SER A 6 -0.94 -3.41 -25.35
C SER A 6 -1.52 -3.20 -23.97
N THR A 7 -2.80 -2.86 -23.88
CA THR A 7 -3.50 -2.79 -22.60
C THR A 7 -3.23 -4.10 -21.83
N PRO A 8 -2.79 -4.03 -20.57
CA PRO A 8 -2.44 -5.23 -19.81
C PRO A 8 -3.66 -6.15 -19.75
N ASP A 9 -3.45 -7.45 -19.95
CA ASP A 9 -4.52 -8.44 -19.93
C ASP A 9 -5.35 -8.35 -18.62
N ALA A 10 -6.67 -8.43 -18.76
CA ALA A 10 -7.60 -8.25 -17.64
C ALA A 10 -7.46 -9.36 -16.60
N GLU A 11 -7.25 -10.60 -17.05
CA GLU A 11 -7.07 -11.75 -16.17
C GLU A 11 -5.73 -11.66 -15.44
N ALA A 12 -4.67 -11.27 -16.14
CA ALA A 12 -3.37 -11.00 -15.54
C ALA A 12 -3.43 -9.87 -14.50
N LEU A 13 -4.17 -8.77 -14.76
CA LEU A 13 -4.38 -7.70 -13.78
C LEU A 13 -5.15 -8.19 -12.55
N LEU A 14 -6.20 -8.98 -12.75
CA LEU A 14 -6.99 -9.54 -11.66
C LEU A 14 -6.17 -10.52 -10.82
N ALA A 15 -5.51 -11.48 -11.45
CA ALA A 15 -4.64 -12.46 -10.80
C ALA A 15 -3.50 -11.77 -10.06
N GLY A 16 -2.85 -10.78 -10.67
CA GLY A 16 -1.82 -9.97 -10.03
C GLY A 16 -2.35 -9.19 -8.83
N THR A 17 -3.56 -8.63 -8.91
CA THR A 17 -4.21 -7.95 -7.78
C THR A 17 -4.45 -8.91 -6.62
N LEU A 18 -4.99 -10.10 -6.90
CA LEU A 18 -5.23 -11.14 -5.89
C LEU A 18 -3.91 -11.57 -5.24
N ALA A 19 -2.89 -11.87 -6.03
CA ALA A 19 -1.57 -12.26 -5.51
C ALA A 19 -0.97 -11.18 -4.60
N LEU A 20 -1.08 -9.90 -4.98
CA LEU A 20 -0.59 -8.79 -4.16
C LEU A 20 -1.39 -8.63 -2.87
N MET A 21 -2.72 -8.77 -2.90
CA MET A 21 -3.56 -8.72 -1.70
C MET A 21 -3.26 -9.88 -0.76
N THR A 22 -3.04 -11.08 -1.29
CA THR A 22 -2.61 -12.24 -0.51
C THR A 22 -1.24 -12.01 0.13
N ALA A 23 -0.27 -11.49 -0.62
CA ALA A 23 1.06 -11.16 -0.11
C ALA A 23 1.02 -10.02 0.93
N TRP A 24 0.08 -9.08 0.81
CA TRP A 24 -0.13 -8.03 1.80
C TRP A 24 -0.72 -8.59 3.10
N ALA A 25 -1.68 -9.51 3.01
CA ALA A 25 -2.30 -10.16 4.17
C ALA A 25 -1.35 -11.17 4.87
N HIS A 26 -0.47 -11.81 4.10
CA HIS A 26 0.51 -12.79 4.61
C HIS A 26 1.91 -12.46 4.08
N PRO A 27 2.58 -11.44 4.64
CA PRO A 27 3.94 -11.08 4.22
C PRO A 27 4.90 -12.25 4.42
N SER A 28 5.76 -12.51 3.44
CA SER A 28 6.79 -13.55 3.56
C SER A 28 7.83 -13.15 4.61
N PRO A 29 8.18 -14.04 5.56
CA PRO A 29 9.24 -13.79 6.54
C PRO A 29 10.63 -13.71 5.89
N GLU A 30 10.79 -14.19 4.66
CA GLU A 30 12.05 -14.14 3.91
C GLU A 30 12.23 -12.85 3.10
N ALA A 31 11.28 -11.92 3.19
CA ALA A 31 11.39 -10.65 2.48
C ALA A 31 12.62 -9.86 2.95
N LYS A 32 13.45 -9.44 2.01
CA LYS A 32 14.67 -8.65 2.27
C LYS A 32 14.40 -7.19 2.67
N LEU A 33 13.14 -6.77 2.59
CA LEU A 33 12.71 -5.40 2.88
C LEU A 33 12.18 -5.32 4.31
N ALA A 34 12.37 -4.16 4.95
CA ALA A 34 11.69 -3.87 6.22
C ALA A 34 10.16 -4.01 6.04
N PRO A 35 9.43 -4.53 7.05
CA PRO A 35 7.99 -4.78 6.94
C PRO A 35 7.17 -3.58 6.44
N GLU A 36 7.44 -2.39 6.98
CA GLU A 36 6.76 -1.15 6.58
C GLU A 36 7.02 -0.77 5.12
N ALA A 37 8.28 -0.90 4.68
CA ALA A 37 8.66 -0.62 3.30
C ALA A 37 7.99 -1.61 2.33
N LEU A 38 7.94 -2.90 2.70
CA LEU A 38 7.26 -3.93 1.92
C LEU A 38 5.76 -3.65 1.81
N GLN A 39 5.10 -3.36 2.94
CA GLN A 39 3.67 -3.05 2.97
C GLN A 39 3.34 -1.81 2.13
N SER A 40 4.16 -0.76 2.22
CA SER A 40 4.00 0.46 1.43
C SER A 40 4.11 0.17 -0.08
N LEU A 41 5.07 -0.66 -0.50
CA LEU A 41 5.24 -1.05 -1.90
C LEU A 41 4.08 -1.91 -2.42
N LEU A 42 3.67 -2.93 -1.65
CA LEU A 42 2.54 -3.79 -2.00
C LEU A 42 1.26 -2.97 -2.14
N ARG A 43 1.00 -2.07 -1.19
CA ARG A 43 -0.17 -1.18 -1.24
C ARG A 43 -0.18 -0.32 -2.50
N LYS A 44 0.94 0.34 -2.83
CA LYS A 44 1.06 1.15 -4.06
C LYS A 44 0.79 0.33 -5.32
N LYS A 45 1.29 -0.91 -5.38
CA LYS A 45 1.03 -1.83 -6.51
C LYS A 45 -0.43 -2.25 -6.58
N ILE A 46 -1.07 -2.56 -5.45
CA ILE A 46 -2.50 -2.90 -5.40
C ILE A 46 -3.34 -1.74 -5.95
N ILE A 47 -3.08 -0.51 -5.49
CA ILE A 47 -3.76 0.69 -5.97
C ILE A 47 -3.57 0.84 -7.50
N SER A 48 -2.33 0.73 -7.98
CA SER A 48 -2.05 0.82 -9.42
C SER A 48 -2.78 -0.24 -10.24
N ASN A 49 -2.80 -1.51 -9.79
CA ASN A 49 -3.49 -2.58 -10.51
C ASN A 49 -5.00 -2.36 -10.53
N LEU A 50 -5.60 -1.95 -9.41
CA LEU A 50 -7.03 -1.65 -9.35
C LEU A 50 -7.39 -0.46 -10.26
N PHE A 51 -6.51 0.54 -10.36
CA PHE A 51 -6.67 1.64 -11.30
C PHE A 51 -6.66 1.17 -12.76
N PHE A 52 -5.75 0.27 -13.14
CA PHE A 52 -5.77 -0.29 -14.49
C PHE A 52 -6.98 -1.18 -14.74
N LEU A 53 -7.34 -2.01 -13.76
CA LEU A 53 -8.48 -2.91 -13.85
C LEU A 53 -9.79 -2.13 -14.05
N GLN A 54 -10.06 -1.10 -13.25
CA GLN A 54 -11.29 -0.28 -13.39
C GLN A 54 -11.36 0.52 -14.71
N HIS A 55 -10.24 0.72 -15.41
CA HIS A 55 -10.22 1.39 -16.71
C HIS A 55 -10.09 0.41 -17.88
N HIS A 56 -9.97 -0.89 -17.61
CA HIS A 56 -9.80 -1.90 -18.64
C HIS A 56 -11.06 -2.02 -19.53
N PRO A 57 -10.93 -2.11 -20.86
CA PRO A 57 -12.08 -2.15 -21.77
C PRO A 57 -12.89 -3.45 -21.66
N LEU A 58 -12.24 -4.58 -21.37
CA LEU A 58 -12.87 -5.90 -21.36
C LEU A 58 -13.52 -6.32 -20.03
N ILE A 59 -13.48 -5.48 -18.99
CA ILE A 59 -14.09 -5.84 -17.70
C ILE A 59 -15.57 -5.45 -17.63
N SER A 60 -16.37 -6.28 -16.94
CA SER A 60 -17.80 -6.03 -16.78
C SER A 60 -18.06 -4.75 -15.96
N PRO A 61 -19.20 -4.07 -16.17
CA PRO A 61 -19.57 -2.89 -15.38
C PRO A 61 -19.59 -3.15 -13.87
N HIS A 62 -20.06 -4.33 -13.46
CA HIS A 62 -20.07 -4.74 -12.05
C HIS A 62 -18.65 -4.85 -11.47
N LEU A 63 -17.74 -5.52 -12.19
CA LEU A 63 -16.36 -5.65 -11.75
C LEU A 63 -15.66 -4.28 -11.70
N ARG A 64 -15.99 -3.38 -12.64
CA ARG A 64 -15.49 -2.00 -12.67
C ARG A 64 -15.86 -1.23 -11.41
N GLN A 65 -17.14 -1.31 -11.02
CA GLN A 65 -17.62 -0.67 -9.80
C GLN A 65 -16.93 -1.24 -8.56
N VAL A 66 -16.78 -2.56 -8.48
CA VAL A 66 -16.06 -3.21 -7.38
C VAL A 66 -14.61 -2.74 -7.33
N ALA A 67 -13.90 -2.75 -8.46
CA ALA A 67 -12.51 -2.28 -8.54
C ALA A 67 -12.37 -0.81 -8.09
N SER A 68 -13.30 0.07 -8.51
CA SER A 68 -13.32 1.47 -8.08
C SER A 68 -13.54 1.65 -6.59
N ASN A 69 -14.48 0.90 -6.01
CA ASN A 69 -14.75 0.95 -4.57
C ASN A 69 -13.55 0.47 -3.76
N VAL A 70 -12.92 -0.62 -4.19
CA VAL A 70 -11.75 -1.20 -3.53
C VAL A 70 -10.54 -0.27 -3.68
N HIS A 71 -10.34 0.32 -4.86
CA HIS A 71 -9.31 1.34 -5.11
C HIS A 71 -9.42 2.51 -4.12
N GLY A 72 -10.64 3.03 -3.93
CA GLY A 72 -10.90 4.11 -2.97
C GLY A 72 -10.56 3.74 -1.52
N GLN A 73 -10.88 2.53 -1.09
CA GLN A 73 -10.56 2.04 0.26
C GLN A 73 -9.05 1.94 0.49
N TRP A 74 -8.30 1.40 -0.48
CA TRP A 74 -6.84 1.32 -0.39
C TRP A 74 -6.17 2.70 -0.40
N HIS A 75 -6.72 3.67 -1.13
CA HIS A 75 -6.24 5.04 -1.12
C HIS A 75 -6.50 5.73 0.23
N ALA A 76 -7.68 5.55 0.82
CA ALA A 76 -8.00 6.09 2.14
C ALA A 76 -7.07 5.55 3.23
N ALA A 77 -6.75 4.25 3.19
CA ALA A 77 -5.80 3.63 4.11
C ALA A 77 -4.37 4.20 3.98
N LEU A 78 -3.96 4.67 2.80
CA LEU A 78 -2.68 5.35 2.60
C LEU A 78 -2.65 6.72 3.31
N CYS A 79 -3.73 7.49 3.20
CA CYS A 79 -3.83 8.82 3.81
C CYS A 79 -3.79 8.75 5.35
N MET A 80 -4.38 7.72 5.95
CA MET A 80 -4.43 7.59 7.41
C MET A 80 -3.05 7.31 8.03
N GLN A 81 -2.22 6.47 7.39
CA GLN A 81 -0.88 6.15 7.91
C GLN A 81 0.09 7.33 7.91
N THR A 82 -0.12 8.31 7.03
CA THR A 82 0.73 9.51 6.97
C THR A 82 0.56 10.41 8.20
N LEU A 83 -0.56 10.28 8.93
CA LEU A 83 -0.84 11.07 10.12
C LEU A 83 -0.27 10.46 11.42
N GLU A 84 0.03 9.16 11.42
CA GLU A 84 0.49 8.43 12.61
C GLU A 84 2.03 8.36 12.72
N ASP A 85 2.75 8.58 11.61
CA ASP A 85 4.21 8.50 11.54
C ASP A 85 4.92 9.82 11.98
N LYS A 86 4.39 10.48 13.01
CA LYS A 86 5.10 11.57 13.69
C LYS A 86 6.07 10.94 14.69
N PRO A 87 7.40 11.10 14.54
CA PRO A 87 8.35 10.62 15.52
C PRO A 87 8.21 11.47 16.79
N THR A 88 7.39 10.99 17.72
CA THR A 88 7.39 11.46 19.11
C THR A 88 8.49 10.71 19.84
N SER A 89 9.75 11.03 19.51
CA SER A 89 10.89 10.61 20.31
C SER A 89 11.76 11.82 20.61
N GLY A 90 11.58 12.30 21.83
CA GLY A 90 12.53 13.12 22.55
C GLY A 90 12.26 12.87 24.04
N PRO A 91 13.00 11.98 24.71
CA PRO A 91 12.96 11.91 26.16
C PRO A 91 13.83 13.05 26.71
N ALA A 92 13.27 13.92 27.53
CA ALA A 92 14.05 14.87 28.33
C ALA A 92 13.25 15.30 29.58
N PRO A 93 13.88 15.53 30.74
CA PRO A 93 15.10 14.92 31.27
C PRO A 93 14.81 14.16 32.58
N THR A 94 15.66 13.19 32.90
CA THR A 94 15.69 12.48 34.18
C THR A 94 15.96 13.47 35.32
N ASP A 95 15.17 13.37 36.39
CA ASP A 95 15.18 14.19 37.62
C ASP A 95 16.44 13.97 38.51
N GLU A 96 17.59 13.69 37.89
CA GLU A 96 18.81 13.24 38.58
C GLU A 96 19.82 14.38 38.85
N GLN A 97 19.46 15.64 38.61
CA GLN A 97 20.34 16.80 38.89
C GLN A 97 19.95 17.62 40.13
N ARG A 98 18.93 17.24 40.91
CA ARG A 98 18.51 18.00 42.11
C ARG A 98 19.22 17.61 43.43
N SER A 99 20.09 16.61 43.43
CA SER A 99 20.81 16.16 44.65
C SER A 99 22.25 16.67 44.81
N ALA A 100 22.71 17.58 43.95
CA ALA A 100 24.03 18.20 44.09
C ALA A 100 23.93 19.73 44.08
N LEU A 101 23.33 20.31 45.13
CA LEU A 101 23.68 21.59 45.77
C LEU A 101 22.56 21.99 46.75
N HIS A 102 22.61 21.45 47.98
CA HIS A 102 22.37 22.09 49.29
C HIS A 102 21.93 21.06 50.33
#